data_AF-A0A7S0CK17-F1
#
_entry.id   AF-A0A7S0CK17-F1
#
_cell.length_a   1.000
_cell.length_b   1.000
_cell.length_c   1.000
_cell.angle_alpha   90.00
_cell.angle_beta   90.00
_cell.angle_gamma   90.00
#
_symmetry.space_group_name_H-M   'P 1'
#
loop_
_entity.id
_entity.type
_entity.pdbx_description
1 polymer ?
#
loop_
_entity_poly.entity_id
_entity_poly.type
_entity_poly.pdbx_seq_one_letter_code
_entity_poly.pdbx_strand_id
1 'polypeptide(L)'
;SELVLGGVNQNHYEGCLNWHDVQSHVKTDEKGKASAAPSELWEFALADVQVGGESMMVVRDVTDFDDDFYTLDDDDHTRRTLKKERPPASYALLDSSSSFLIGPTAGVGWYAFYNDAACLRYNNFGGSSIVDCLDDEGFDSAMMDCDRPLLSLDFVPYGSTTNSDDSDIVYSFEKDDLLILVDTDTVVSSGISEDIQFCLLRVMSSPSATGWVLGADFFNKYYAAFDYGNRRIGLAPAVELDDDICTDDLVLLGNSGLNGVSTKSASNNTQSSSSSHAGLWISFALIVTILNFGLLYRRKWKKKNLENIFDGGLELSDLDLDDDDDGYGELALAEDVETMEPARMEII
;
A
#
# COMPACT_ATOMS: atom_id res chain seq x y z
N SER A 1 -0.91 15.69 15.55
CA SER A 1 -0.11 14.52 15.95
C SER A 1 0.63 14.85 17.24
N GLU A 2 0.90 13.83 18.07
CA GLU A 2 1.65 13.94 19.32
C GLU A 2 2.57 12.73 19.44
N LEU A 3 3.80 12.93 19.92
CA LEU A 3 4.70 11.85 20.30
C LEU A 3 4.80 11.81 21.83
N VAL A 4 4.38 10.70 22.43
CA VAL A 4 4.41 10.50 23.88
C VAL A 4 5.57 9.58 24.25
N LEU A 5 6.38 9.99 25.23
CA LEU A 5 7.49 9.19 25.76
C LEU A 5 7.17 8.71 27.17
N GLY A 6 7.51 7.45 27.47
CA GLY A 6 7.38 6.88 28.81
C GLY A 6 6.01 6.26 29.13
N GLY A 7 5.18 5.99 28.12
CA GLY A 7 3.87 5.35 28.29
C GLY A 7 3.03 5.42 27.02
N VAL A 8 1.74 5.16 27.17
CA VAL A 8 0.72 5.32 26.12
C VAL A 8 -0.26 6.42 26.52
N ASN A 9 -0.99 7.00 25.58
CA ASN A 9 -2.06 7.95 25.88
C ASN A 9 -3.39 7.39 25.38
N GLN A 10 -4.22 6.90 26.29
CA GLN A 10 -5.49 6.25 25.97
C GLN A 10 -6.48 7.15 25.23
N ASN A 11 -6.35 8.48 25.37
CA ASN A 11 -7.24 9.41 24.68
C ASN A 11 -6.95 9.50 23.16
N HIS A 12 -5.95 8.76 22.66
CA HIS A 12 -5.51 8.83 21.26
C HIS A 12 -5.84 7.57 20.48
N TYR A 13 -6.46 6.56 21.10
CA TYR A 13 -6.85 5.32 20.41
C TYR A 13 -8.12 4.70 20.98
N GLU A 14 -8.85 4.03 20.09
CA GLU A 14 -10.10 3.34 20.41
C GLU A 14 -9.81 1.89 20.82
N GLY A 15 -10.58 1.40 21.79
CA GLY A 15 -10.42 0.03 22.28
C GLY A 15 -9.07 -0.20 22.94
N CYS A 16 -8.52 -1.41 22.77
CA CYS A 16 -7.29 -1.85 23.41
C CYS A 16 -6.15 -1.98 22.40
N LEU A 17 -4.90 -1.80 22.86
CA LEU A 17 -3.72 -2.05 22.04
C LEU A 17 -3.54 -3.53 21.72
N ASN A 18 -3.43 -3.82 20.44
CA ASN A 18 -3.07 -5.14 19.93
C ASN A 18 -1.55 -5.24 19.84
N TRP A 19 -0.96 -6.07 20.70
CA TRP A 19 0.50 -6.21 20.81
C TRP A 19 1.04 -7.28 19.85
N HIS A 20 1.99 -6.88 19.01
CA HIS A 20 2.68 -7.73 18.04
C HIS A 20 4.16 -7.80 18.38
N ASP A 21 4.73 -9.00 18.40
CA ASP A 21 6.17 -9.17 18.62
C ASP A 21 6.97 -8.64 17.43
N VAL A 22 8.04 -7.88 17.72
CA VAL A 22 8.97 -7.41 16.68
C VAL A 22 9.73 -8.61 16.13
N GLN A 23 9.81 -8.72 14.80
CA GLN A 23 10.51 -9.85 14.18
C GLN A 23 12.00 -9.88 14.54
N SER A 24 12.53 -11.10 14.58
CA SER A 24 13.96 -11.34 14.66
C SER A 24 14.45 -11.86 13.32
N HIS A 25 15.43 -11.18 12.73
CA HIS A 25 16.09 -11.70 11.54
C HIS A 25 17.15 -12.71 11.96
N VAL A 26 17.03 -13.94 11.42
CA VAL A 26 18.09 -14.94 11.57
C VAL A 26 19.23 -14.55 10.65
N LYS A 27 20.29 -14.00 11.23
CA LYS A 27 21.54 -13.75 10.51
C LYS A 27 22.38 -15.01 10.56
N THR A 28 22.73 -15.54 9.41
CA THR A 28 23.70 -16.64 9.29
C THR A 28 25.08 -16.02 9.15
N ASP A 29 26.00 -16.33 10.06
CA ASP A 29 27.39 -15.85 9.95
C ASP A 29 28.13 -16.53 8.78
N GLU A 30 29.33 -16.04 8.46
CA GLU A 30 30.19 -16.61 7.40
C GLU A 30 30.52 -18.10 7.61
N LYS A 31 30.31 -18.62 8.83
CA LYS A 31 30.54 -20.02 9.20
C LYS A 31 29.26 -20.87 9.15
N GLY A 32 28.15 -20.30 8.67
CA GLY A 32 26.87 -21.00 8.58
C GLY A 32 26.11 -21.09 9.91
N LYS A 33 26.56 -20.39 10.96
CA LYS A 33 25.87 -20.39 12.27
C LYS A 33 24.78 -19.34 12.26
N ALA A 34 23.54 -19.81 12.33
CA ALA A 34 22.37 -18.96 12.52
C ALA A 34 22.39 -18.34 13.94
N SER A 35 22.30 -17.02 14.00
CA SER A 35 22.03 -16.25 15.22
C SER A 35 20.81 -15.38 14.97
N ALA A 36 19.78 -15.56 15.78
CA ALA A 36 18.64 -14.64 15.79
C ALA A 36 19.10 -13.35 16.47
N ALA A 37 19.29 -12.29 15.70
CA ALA A 37 19.41 -10.96 16.25
C ALA A 37 18.03 -10.30 16.17
N PRO A 38 17.57 -9.60 17.22
CA PRO A 38 16.38 -8.78 17.10
C PRO A 38 16.59 -7.78 15.97
N SER A 39 15.55 -7.56 15.17
CA SER A 39 15.60 -6.54 14.13
C SER A 39 15.83 -5.16 14.75
N GLU A 40 16.61 -4.30 14.11
CA GLU A 40 16.68 -2.90 14.56
C GLU A 40 15.44 -2.11 14.13
N LEU A 41 14.62 -2.71 13.26
CA LEU A 41 13.44 -2.11 12.69
C LEU A 41 12.17 -2.56 13.44
N TRP A 42 11.17 -1.68 13.42
CA TRP A 42 9.85 -1.94 13.98
C TRP A 42 8.98 -2.67 12.97
N GLU A 43 9.23 -3.95 12.83
CA GLU A 43 8.50 -4.81 11.91
C GLU A 43 7.75 -5.92 12.65
N PHE A 44 6.56 -6.28 12.18
CA PHE A 44 5.75 -7.37 12.73
C PHE A 44 5.34 -8.34 11.62
N ALA A 45 5.11 -9.60 11.98
CA ALA A 45 4.76 -10.63 11.00
C ALA A 45 3.32 -10.47 10.49
N LEU A 46 3.13 -10.76 9.21
CA LEU A 46 1.84 -10.83 8.55
C LEU A 46 1.50 -12.30 8.26
N ALA A 47 0.27 -12.68 8.59
CA ALA A 47 -0.35 -13.93 8.17
C ALA A 47 -0.96 -13.83 6.77
N ASP A 48 -1.41 -12.64 6.35
CA ASP A 48 -1.99 -12.39 5.04
C ASP A 48 -1.97 -10.91 4.67
N VAL A 49 -2.09 -10.65 3.38
CA VAL A 49 -2.44 -9.33 2.84
C VAL A 49 -3.54 -9.55 1.81
N GLN A 50 -4.65 -8.85 1.94
CA GLN A 50 -5.87 -9.11 1.18
C GLN A 50 -6.30 -7.89 0.38
N VAL A 51 -7.03 -8.14 -0.72
CA VAL A 51 -7.64 -7.10 -1.55
C VAL A 51 -9.13 -7.39 -1.65
N GLY A 52 -9.95 -6.53 -1.04
CA GLY A 52 -11.39 -6.77 -0.95
C GLY A 52 -11.74 -8.11 -0.30
N GLY A 53 -10.97 -8.52 0.72
CA GLY A 53 -11.12 -9.80 1.42
C GLY A 53 -10.53 -11.03 0.71
N GLU A 54 -9.95 -10.88 -0.49
CA GLU A 54 -9.25 -11.97 -1.19
C GLU A 54 -7.76 -11.95 -0.87
N SER A 55 -7.23 -13.07 -0.36
CA SER A 55 -5.80 -13.22 -0.06
C SER A 55 -4.92 -13.04 -1.29
N MET A 56 -3.92 -12.16 -1.19
CA MET A 56 -2.84 -12.03 -2.18
C MET A 56 -1.74 -13.08 -1.99
N MET A 57 -1.70 -13.75 -0.84
CA MET A 57 -0.64 -14.73 -0.52
C MET A 57 -0.93 -16.13 -1.05
N VAL A 58 -2.15 -16.39 -1.51
CA VAL A 58 -2.50 -17.61 -2.23
C VAL A 58 -2.16 -17.43 -3.71
N VAL A 59 -0.97 -17.90 -4.11
CA VAL A 59 -0.65 -18.05 -5.53
C VAL A 59 -1.60 -19.10 -6.13
N ARG A 60 -2.66 -18.64 -6.78
CA ARG A 60 -3.51 -19.49 -7.61
C ARG A 60 -2.68 -19.90 -8.82
N ASP A 61 -2.47 -21.20 -9.00
CA ASP A 61 -1.92 -21.69 -10.26
C ASP A 61 -2.94 -21.34 -11.35
N VAL A 62 -2.63 -20.37 -12.21
CA VAL A 62 -3.46 -20.00 -13.36
C VAL A 62 -3.28 -21.02 -14.50
N THR A 63 -3.06 -22.30 -14.15
CA THR A 63 -2.94 -23.39 -15.14
C THR A 63 -4.28 -24.02 -15.48
N ASP A 64 -5.36 -23.68 -14.78
CA ASP A 64 -6.70 -24.25 -14.99
C ASP A 64 -7.65 -23.34 -15.79
N PHE A 65 -7.12 -22.34 -16.50
CA PHE A 65 -7.90 -21.78 -17.62
C PHE A 65 -7.84 -22.81 -18.75
N ASP A 66 -8.90 -23.62 -18.84
CA ASP A 66 -9.11 -24.62 -19.89
C ASP A 66 -8.61 -24.10 -21.24
N ASP A 67 -7.54 -24.74 -21.74
CA ASP A 67 -6.85 -24.52 -23.04
C ASP A 67 -7.79 -24.79 -24.26
N ASP A 68 -9.10 -24.87 -24.08
CA ASP A 68 -10.07 -25.26 -25.11
C ASP A 68 -10.48 -24.10 -26.04
N PHE A 69 -9.84 -22.93 -25.97
CA PHE A 69 -10.25 -21.77 -26.78
C PHE A 69 -9.11 -21.12 -27.58
N TYR A 70 -9.08 -21.49 -28.86
CA TYR A 70 -8.27 -21.04 -30.00
C TYR A 70 -6.84 -21.57 -30.11
N THR A 71 -6.72 -22.72 -30.77
CA THR A 71 -5.61 -23.00 -31.69
C THR A 71 -5.69 -22.01 -32.86
N LEU A 72 -5.02 -20.87 -32.75
CA LEU A 72 -4.52 -20.16 -33.92
C LEU A 72 -3.04 -20.54 -34.04
N ASP A 73 -2.72 -21.20 -35.15
CA ASP A 73 -1.37 -21.56 -35.58
C ASP A 73 -0.49 -20.29 -35.61
N ASP A 74 0.33 -20.08 -34.58
CA ASP A 74 1.49 -19.18 -34.63
C ASP A 74 2.59 -19.69 -33.70
N ASP A 75 3.73 -20.02 -34.31
CA ASP A 75 4.87 -20.81 -33.82
C ASP A 75 5.76 -20.14 -32.74
N ASP A 76 5.22 -19.30 -31.85
CA ASP A 76 6.03 -18.63 -30.81
C ASP A 76 5.47 -18.82 -29.38
N HIS A 77 5.44 -20.08 -28.95
CA HIS A 77 5.12 -20.46 -27.57
C HIS A 77 6.32 -20.27 -26.64
N THR A 78 6.72 -19.04 -26.35
CA THR A 78 7.38 -18.73 -25.08
C THR A 78 6.35 -18.71 -23.96
N ARG A 79 5.85 -19.90 -23.60
CA ARG A 79 5.08 -20.14 -22.36
C ARG A 79 5.99 -19.79 -21.19
N ARG A 80 5.93 -18.54 -20.72
CA ARG A 80 6.46 -18.13 -19.42
C ARG A 80 5.61 -18.84 -18.37
N THR A 81 6.03 -20.04 -17.98
CA THR A 81 5.58 -20.66 -16.75
C THR A 81 6.05 -19.77 -15.61
N LEU A 82 5.15 -18.94 -15.07
CA LEU A 82 5.40 -18.22 -13.83
C LEU A 82 5.79 -19.25 -12.78
N LYS A 83 7.09 -19.29 -12.44
CA LYS A 83 7.57 -20.14 -11.35
C LYS A 83 6.92 -19.65 -10.07
N LYS A 84 6.14 -20.54 -9.47
CA LYS A 84 5.48 -20.39 -8.19
C LYS A 84 6.52 -20.36 -7.06
N GLU A 85 7.27 -19.28 -6.96
CA GLU A 85 8.11 -19.00 -5.80
C GLU A 85 7.30 -18.08 -4.88
N ARG A 86 7.02 -18.54 -3.64
CA ARG A 86 6.53 -17.62 -2.59
C ARG A 86 7.52 -16.44 -2.54
N PRO A 87 7.06 -15.18 -2.43
CA PRO A 87 6.28 -14.78 -1.24
C PRO A 87 5.28 -13.65 -1.54
N PRO A 88 4.33 -13.36 -0.64
CA PRO A 88 4.18 -11.93 -0.36
C PRO A 88 4.56 -11.68 1.06
N ALA A 89 5.40 -10.68 1.25
CA ALA A 89 5.64 -9.97 2.49
C ALA A 89 5.11 -10.65 3.76
N SER A 90 5.96 -11.47 4.38
CA SER A 90 5.63 -12.09 5.67
C SER A 90 5.70 -11.11 6.82
N TYR A 91 5.92 -9.82 6.55
CA TYR A 91 6.05 -8.78 7.56
C TYR A 91 5.62 -7.41 7.03
N ALA A 92 5.24 -6.55 7.96
CA ALA A 92 5.03 -5.13 7.78
C ALA A 92 6.06 -4.36 8.62
N LEU A 93 6.74 -3.40 8.00
CA LEU A 93 7.63 -2.42 8.61
C LEU A 93 6.86 -1.13 8.84
N LEU A 94 6.92 -0.57 10.05
CA LEU A 94 6.40 0.77 10.32
C LEU A 94 7.48 1.82 10.06
N ASP A 95 7.25 2.74 9.12
CA ASP A 95 8.22 3.77 8.73
C ASP A 95 7.52 5.10 8.44
N SER A 96 7.69 6.08 9.33
CA SER A 96 7.08 7.41 9.16
C SER A 96 7.74 8.27 8.09
N SER A 97 8.89 7.86 7.53
CA SER A 97 9.57 8.60 6.46
C SER A 97 8.94 8.37 5.08
N SER A 98 8.18 7.28 4.91
CA SER A 98 7.44 7.02 3.67
C SER A 98 6.08 7.72 3.71
N SER A 99 5.73 8.44 2.64
CA SER A 99 4.39 9.02 2.45
C SER A 99 3.41 8.08 1.73
N PHE A 100 3.86 6.86 1.40
CA PHE A 100 3.10 5.86 0.65
C PHE A 100 3.17 4.50 1.35
N LEU A 101 2.22 3.61 1.06
CA LEU A 101 2.40 2.20 1.33
C LEU A 101 3.33 1.61 0.26
N ILE A 102 4.48 1.08 0.67
CA ILE A 102 5.44 0.48 -0.25
C ILE A 102 5.36 -1.04 -0.09
N GLY A 103 5.24 -1.77 -1.18
CA GLY A 103 5.15 -3.23 -1.12
C GLY A 103 5.95 -3.94 -2.22
N PRO A 104 6.05 -5.27 -2.14
CA PRO A 104 6.67 -6.07 -3.19
C PRO A 104 5.94 -5.86 -4.53
N THR A 105 6.70 -5.84 -5.62
CA THR A 105 6.17 -5.58 -6.98
C THR A 105 4.94 -6.40 -7.32
N ALA A 106 4.97 -7.71 -7.05
CA ALA A 106 3.85 -8.58 -7.33
C ALA A 106 2.58 -8.19 -6.55
N GLY A 107 2.69 -7.92 -5.25
CA GLY A 107 1.53 -7.59 -4.40
C GLY A 107 0.90 -6.25 -4.79
N VAL A 108 1.73 -5.23 -4.98
CA VAL A 108 1.28 -3.88 -5.37
C VAL A 108 0.73 -3.88 -6.80
N GLY A 109 1.37 -4.61 -7.72
CA GLY A 109 0.90 -4.82 -9.09
C GLY A 109 -0.48 -5.45 -9.16
N TRP A 110 -0.70 -6.52 -8.38
CA TRP A 110 -2.02 -7.16 -8.27
C TRP A 110 -3.08 -6.21 -7.71
N TYR A 111 -2.75 -5.45 -6.67
CA TYR A 111 -3.68 -4.47 -6.09
C TYR A 111 -4.09 -3.39 -7.11
N ALA A 112 -3.12 -2.80 -7.80
CA ALA A 112 -3.39 -1.80 -8.85
C ALA A 112 -4.20 -2.40 -10.01
N PHE A 113 -3.87 -3.63 -10.42
CA PHE A 113 -4.58 -4.35 -11.48
C PHE A 113 -6.06 -4.58 -11.14
N TYR A 114 -6.37 -5.10 -9.94
CA TYR A 114 -7.76 -5.35 -9.52
C TYR A 114 -8.60 -4.09 -9.37
N ASN A 115 -7.95 -2.97 -9.01
CA ASN A 115 -8.59 -1.66 -8.93
C ASN A 115 -8.64 -0.92 -10.27
N ASP A 116 -8.34 -1.62 -11.38
CA ASP A 116 -8.47 -1.06 -12.72
C ASP A 116 -7.60 0.21 -12.91
N ALA A 117 -6.47 0.31 -12.20
CA ALA A 117 -5.56 1.47 -12.28
C ALA A 117 -4.75 1.48 -13.59
N ALA A 118 -4.27 2.66 -13.97
CA ALA A 118 -3.24 2.87 -14.98
C ALA A 118 -1.89 3.04 -14.27
N CYS A 119 -0.93 2.20 -14.60
CA CYS A 119 0.40 2.22 -13.98
C CYS A 119 1.40 2.96 -14.86
N LEU A 120 2.21 3.81 -14.23
CA LEU A 120 3.15 4.73 -14.86
C LEU A 120 4.57 4.42 -14.38
N ARG A 121 5.50 4.39 -15.33
CA ARG A 121 6.94 4.34 -15.06
C ARG A 121 7.57 5.64 -15.54
N TYR A 122 8.33 6.29 -14.67
CA TYR A 122 9.09 7.48 -14.98
C TYR A 122 10.47 7.09 -15.50
N ASN A 123 10.92 7.81 -16.53
CA ASN A 123 12.30 7.72 -16.99
C ASN A 123 13.15 8.81 -16.35
N ASN A 124 14.48 8.68 -16.47
CA ASN A 124 15.43 9.65 -15.91
C ASN A 124 15.34 11.06 -16.53
N PHE A 125 14.57 11.24 -17.60
CA PHE A 125 14.38 12.50 -18.31
C PHE A 125 13.07 13.20 -17.92
N GLY A 126 12.36 12.69 -16.90
CA GLY A 126 11.08 13.24 -16.44
C GLY A 126 9.89 12.88 -17.32
N GLY A 127 10.08 12.04 -18.34
CA GLY A 127 8.98 11.46 -19.10
C GLY A 127 8.34 10.30 -18.35
N SER A 128 7.07 10.02 -18.65
CA SER A 128 6.34 8.86 -18.13
C SER A 128 5.86 7.98 -19.26
N SER A 129 5.87 6.67 -19.06
CA SER A 129 5.20 5.71 -19.95
C SER A 129 4.18 4.88 -19.18
N ILE A 130 3.03 4.62 -19.79
CA ILE A 130 2.08 3.64 -19.26
C ILE A 130 2.68 2.24 -19.42
N VAL A 131 2.71 1.49 -18.34
CA VAL A 131 3.21 0.11 -18.28
C VAL A 131 2.13 -0.83 -17.80
N ASP A 132 2.35 -2.13 -17.99
CA ASP A 132 1.51 -3.14 -17.34
C ASP A 132 1.74 -3.06 -15.82
N CYS A 133 0.66 -3.03 -15.04
CA CYS A 133 0.76 -3.04 -13.58
C CYS A 133 1.39 -4.34 -13.05
N LEU A 134 1.34 -5.42 -13.83
CA LEU A 134 1.93 -6.72 -13.51
C LEU A 134 3.35 -6.90 -14.07
N ASP A 135 3.98 -5.82 -14.54
CA ASP A 135 5.36 -5.86 -15.00
C ASP A 135 6.33 -6.18 -13.85
N ASP A 136 7.28 -7.10 -14.08
CA ASP A 136 8.21 -7.57 -13.04
C ASP A 136 9.16 -6.45 -12.55
N GLU A 137 9.39 -5.41 -13.33
CA GLU A 137 10.17 -4.24 -12.92
C GLU A 137 9.35 -3.27 -12.06
N GLY A 138 8.02 -3.44 -12.01
CA GLY A 138 7.09 -2.60 -11.27
C GLY A 138 6.76 -1.28 -11.95
N PHE A 139 6.21 -0.36 -11.17
CA PHE A 139 5.81 0.97 -11.60
C PHE A 139 6.06 1.98 -10.48
N ASP A 140 6.20 3.25 -10.86
CA ASP A 140 6.48 4.34 -9.92
C ASP A 140 5.22 4.99 -9.38
N SER A 141 4.14 4.98 -10.16
CA SER A 141 2.85 5.57 -9.79
C SER A 141 1.68 4.79 -10.41
N ALA A 142 0.55 4.72 -9.70
CA ALA A 142 -0.71 4.20 -10.22
C ALA A 142 -1.80 5.26 -10.09
N MET A 143 -2.57 5.45 -11.15
CA MET A 143 -3.67 6.41 -11.19
C MET A 143 -4.97 5.70 -11.54
N MET A 144 -6.09 6.19 -11.03
CA MET A 144 -7.41 5.68 -11.37
C MET A 144 -8.44 6.79 -11.41
N ASP A 145 -9.59 6.49 -11.99
CA ASP A 145 -10.77 7.35 -11.95
C ASP A 145 -11.30 7.42 -10.51
N CYS A 146 -11.36 8.64 -9.96
CA CYS A 146 -11.75 8.88 -8.57
C CYS A 146 -13.15 8.40 -8.24
N ASP A 147 -14.07 8.32 -9.20
CA ASP A 147 -15.45 7.91 -8.94
C ASP A 147 -15.61 6.39 -8.86
N ARG A 148 -14.58 5.64 -9.26
CA ARG A 148 -14.63 4.19 -9.19
C ARG A 148 -14.59 3.69 -7.75
N PRO A 149 -15.22 2.54 -7.47
CA PRO A 149 -15.02 1.85 -6.20
C PRO A 149 -13.57 1.37 -6.11
N LEU A 150 -12.97 1.55 -4.93
CA LEU A 150 -11.67 1.00 -4.58
C LEU A 150 -11.89 -0.19 -3.63
N LEU A 151 -11.26 -1.33 -3.92
CA LEU A 151 -11.20 -2.47 -3.02
C LEU A 151 -10.27 -2.14 -1.85
N SER A 152 -10.64 -2.57 -0.64
CA SER A 152 -9.81 -2.43 0.55
C SER A 152 -8.46 -3.12 0.37
N LEU A 153 -7.44 -2.58 1.00
CA LEU A 153 -6.15 -3.23 1.18
C LEU A 153 -6.00 -3.57 2.67
N ASP A 154 -5.99 -4.86 2.97
CA ASP A 154 -6.11 -5.37 4.34
C ASP A 154 -4.82 -6.11 4.74
N PHE A 155 -4.26 -5.77 5.91
CA PHE A 155 -3.09 -6.42 6.48
C PHE A 155 -3.52 -7.26 7.68
N VAL A 156 -3.28 -8.58 7.60
CA VAL A 156 -3.67 -9.54 8.65
C VAL A 156 -2.41 -9.96 9.41
N PRO A 157 -2.23 -9.58 10.68
CA PRO A 157 -1.05 -9.95 11.46
C PRO A 157 -0.98 -11.45 11.76
N TYR A 158 0.24 -11.98 11.88
CA TYR A 158 0.44 -13.35 12.32
C TYR A 158 0.07 -13.52 13.79
N GLY A 159 -0.59 -14.63 14.13
CA GLY A 159 -1.08 -14.88 15.49
C GLY A 159 -2.45 -14.27 15.78
N SER A 160 -3.06 -13.55 14.82
CA SER A 160 -4.51 -13.30 14.81
C SER A 160 -5.24 -14.61 14.54
N THR A 161 -5.29 -15.52 15.51
CA THR A 161 -6.09 -16.74 15.44
C THR A 161 -7.38 -16.54 16.21
N THR A 162 -8.49 -16.32 15.50
CA THR A 162 -9.82 -16.97 15.54
C THR A 162 -10.25 -17.81 16.76
N ASN A 163 -9.74 -17.56 17.96
CA ASN A 163 -10.32 -18.11 19.19
C ASN A 163 -11.61 -17.33 19.47
N SER A 164 -12.66 -17.74 18.75
CA SER A 164 -14.12 -17.57 18.82
C SER A 164 -14.80 -16.36 19.49
N ASP A 165 -14.13 -15.57 20.31
CA ASP A 165 -14.68 -14.38 20.98
C ASP A 165 -13.83 -13.11 20.75
N ASP A 166 -12.61 -13.23 20.21
CA ASP A 166 -11.77 -12.07 19.86
C ASP A 166 -11.86 -11.83 18.34
N SER A 167 -12.32 -10.64 17.96
CA SER A 167 -12.43 -10.24 16.55
C SER A 167 -11.06 -10.33 15.89
N ASP A 168 -10.99 -10.98 14.72
CA ASP A 168 -9.75 -11.03 13.93
C ASP A 168 -9.23 -9.60 13.68
N ILE A 169 -7.98 -9.35 14.09
CA ILE A 169 -7.37 -8.02 13.97
C ILE A 169 -6.95 -7.85 12.51
N VAL A 170 -7.54 -6.85 11.85
CA VAL A 170 -7.22 -6.51 10.46
C VAL A 170 -6.96 -5.02 10.38
N TYR A 171 -5.82 -4.64 9.79
CA TYR A 171 -5.54 -3.24 9.48
C TYR A 171 -5.93 -2.96 8.03
N SER A 172 -7.03 -2.25 7.86
CA SER A 172 -7.70 -2.03 6.58
C SER A 172 -7.49 -0.60 6.08
N PHE A 173 -7.17 -0.47 4.81
CA PHE A 173 -7.12 0.80 4.10
C PHE A 173 -8.21 0.85 3.03
N GLU A 174 -9.03 1.88 3.07
CA GLU A 174 -10.16 2.08 2.17
C GLU A 174 -9.85 3.19 1.16
N LYS A 175 -10.88 3.59 0.41
CA LYS A 175 -10.78 4.60 -0.66
C LYS A 175 -10.19 5.92 -0.17
N ASP A 176 -10.70 6.44 0.93
CA ASP A 176 -10.32 7.76 1.44
C ASP A 176 -8.90 7.77 2.04
N ASP A 177 -8.39 6.60 2.42
CA ASP A 177 -7.01 6.44 2.91
C ASP A 177 -5.99 6.38 1.76
N LEU A 178 -6.39 5.79 0.63
CA LEU A 178 -5.46 5.40 -0.44
C LEU A 178 -5.53 6.28 -1.68
N LEU A 179 -6.49 7.19 -1.81
CA LEU A 179 -6.61 8.07 -2.97
C LEU A 179 -6.20 9.51 -2.65
N ILE A 180 -5.35 10.08 -3.49
CA ILE A 180 -5.05 11.51 -3.55
C ILE A 180 -5.75 12.09 -4.76
N LEU A 181 -6.63 13.06 -4.55
CA LEU A 181 -7.20 13.84 -5.64
C LEU A 181 -6.07 14.62 -6.32
N VAL A 182 -5.86 14.38 -7.62
CA VAL A 182 -4.94 15.18 -8.42
C VAL A 182 -5.74 16.37 -8.93
N ASP A 183 -5.36 17.57 -8.48
CA ASP A 183 -5.98 18.80 -8.95
C ASP A 183 -5.59 19.04 -10.42
N THR A 184 -6.53 18.79 -11.32
CA THR A 184 -6.38 18.96 -12.76
C THR A 184 -6.77 20.35 -13.24
N ASP A 185 -7.08 21.31 -12.35
CA ASP A 185 -7.44 22.68 -12.73
C ASP A 185 -6.32 23.36 -13.55
N THR A 186 -5.09 22.86 -13.45
CA THR A 186 -3.94 23.32 -14.27
C THR A 186 -3.87 22.68 -15.67
N VAL A 187 -4.57 21.57 -15.93
CA VAL A 187 -4.50 20.78 -17.19
C VAL A 187 -5.65 21.09 -18.15
N VAL A 188 -6.66 21.86 -17.71
CA VAL A 188 -7.89 22.21 -18.47
C VAL A 188 -7.64 23.01 -19.76
N SER A 189 -6.38 23.34 -20.07
CA SER A 189 -6.01 23.93 -21.37
C SER A 189 -6.08 22.95 -22.55
N SER A 190 -6.23 21.63 -22.30
CA SER A 190 -6.09 20.58 -23.31
C SER A 190 -7.41 20.01 -23.88
N GLY A 191 -8.58 20.52 -23.45
CA GLY A 191 -9.87 20.14 -24.04
C GLY A 191 -10.37 18.73 -23.67
N ILE A 192 -9.80 18.12 -22.63
CA ILE A 192 -10.32 16.89 -22.01
C ILE A 192 -11.59 17.27 -21.24
N SER A 193 -12.68 16.50 -21.36
CA SER A 193 -13.97 16.82 -20.75
C SER A 193 -13.83 17.05 -19.24
N GLU A 194 -14.49 18.09 -18.72
CA GLU A 194 -14.46 18.54 -17.32
C GLU A 194 -14.93 17.47 -16.31
N ASP A 195 -15.45 16.33 -16.76
CA ASP A 195 -16.14 15.36 -15.91
C ASP A 195 -15.27 14.20 -15.38
N ILE A 196 -13.98 14.09 -15.77
CA ILE A 196 -13.14 12.95 -15.32
C ILE A 196 -12.10 13.44 -14.32
N GLN A 197 -12.31 13.09 -13.04
CA GLN A 197 -11.34 13.31 -11.97
C GLN A 197 -10.41 12.10 -11.83
N PHE A 198 -9.10 12.36 -11.85
CA PHE A 198 -8.09 11.32 -11.64
C PHE A 198 -7.51 11.39 -10.23
N CYS A 199 -7.35 10.21 -9.63
CA CYS A 199 -6.80 10.02 -8.31
C CYS A 199 -5.48 9.25 -8.42
N LEU A 200 -4.47 9.72 -7.70
CA LEU A 200 -3.23 9.00 -7.47
C LEU A 200 -3.45 7.99 -6.34
N LEU A 201 -3.07 6.73 -6.55
CA LEU A 201 -3.12 5.68 -5.56
C LEU A 201 -1.88 5.75 -4.65
N ARG A 202 -2.06 5.77 -3.33
CA ARG A 202 -0.99 5.85 -2.31
C ARG A 202 -0.27 4.52 -2.08
N VAL A 203 -0.01 3.78 -3.15
CA VAL A 203 0.79 2.56 -3.13
C VAL A 203 1.95 2.67 -4.12
N MET A 204 3.10 2.17 -3.72
CA MET A 204 4.29 2.13 -4.57
C MET A 204 4.86 0.72 -4.59
N SER A 205 5.20 0.26 -5.79
CA SER A 205 5.89 -1.00 -5.96
C SER A 205 7.39 -0.79 -5.74
N SER A 206 8.05 -1.74 -5.10
CA SER A 206 9.51 -1.76 -5.02
C SER A 206 10.04 -3.17 -5.28
N PRO A 207 10.95 -3.35 -6.25
CA PRO A 207 11.54 -4.66 -6.54
C PRO A 207 12.49 -5.13 -5.43
N SER A 208 12.95 -4.22 -4.56
CA SER A 208 13.79 -4.55 -3.40
C SER A 208 12.98 -4.81 -2.13
N ALA A 209 11.67 -4.51 -2.14
CA ALA A 209 10.81 -4.74 -0.98
C ALA A 209 10.46 -6.22 -0.86
N THR A 210 10.92 -6.84 0.22
CA THR A 210 10.55 -8.22 0.61
C THR A 210 9.39 -8.25 1.61
N GLY A 211 8.98 -7.09 2.13
CA GLY A 211 7.88 -6.85 3.06
C GLY A 211 7.06 -5.62 2.65
N TRP A 212 6.01 -5.31 3.41
CA TRP A 212 5.29 -4.04 3.24
C TRP A 212 5.88 -2.99 4.17
N VAL A 213 6.00 -1.75 3.69
CA VAL A 213 6.33 -0.57 4.48
C VAL A 213 5.05 0.22 4.66
N LEU A 214 4.58 0.29 5.90
CA LEU A 214 3.41 1.03 6.32
C LEU A 214 3.86 2.44 6.69
N GLY A 215 3.59 3.37 5.77
CA GLY A 215 4.04 4.75 5.81
C GLY A 215 3.27 5.66 6.78
N ALA A 216 3.40 6.97 6.57
CA ALA A 216 2.68 8.02 7.28
C ALA A 216 1.15 7.81 7.25
N ASP A 217 0.59 7.27 6.16
CA ASP A 217 -0.85 6.95 6.06
C ASP A 217 -1.30 5.98 7.15
N PHE A 218 -0.46 5.01 7.51
CA PHE A 218 -0.75 4.10 8.61
C PHE A 218 -0.84 4.85 9.93
N PHE A 219 0.09 5.76 10.22
CA PHE A 219 0.11 6.56 11.45
C PHE A 219 -1.01 7.61 11.53
N ASN A 220 -1.59 7.98 10.38
CA ASN A 220 -2.76 8.86 10.35
C ASN A 220 -4.04 8.12 10.76
N LYS A 221 -4.11 6.81 10.49
CA LYS A 221 -5.29 5.98 10.80
C LYS A 221 -5.17 5.19 12.09
N TYR A 222 -3.95 4.82 12.48
CA TYR A 222 -3.69 3.94 13.62
C TYR A 222 -2.74 4.61 14.62
N TYR A 223 -3.05 4.41 15.90
CA TYR A 223 -2.12 4.67 16.99
C TYR A 223 -1.09 3.55 17.08
N ALA A 224 0.17 3.92 17.30
CA ALA A 224 1.27 2.99 17.45
C ALA A 224 2.05 3.25 18.75
N ALA A 225 2.19 2.20 19.56
CA ALA A 225 3.00 2.17 20.77
C ALA A 225 4.22 1.28 20.58
N PHE A 226 5.41 1.80 20.89
CA PHE A 226 6.68 1.09 20.71
C PHE A 226 7.27 0.70 22.06
N ASP A 227 7.11 -0.56 22.46
CA ASP A 227 7.63 -1.09 23.72
C ASP A 227 9.02 -1.66 23.50
N TYR A 228 10.03 -0.80 23.60
CA TYR A 228 11.43 -1.18 23.42
C TYR A 228 11.91 -2.22 24.45
N GLY A 229 11.38 -2.17 25.68
CA GLY A 229 11.78 -3.08 26.75
C GLY A 229 11.34 -4.51 26.48
N ASN A 230 10.11 -4.69 25.97
CA ASN A 230 9.56 -6.01 25.65
C ASN A 230 9.63 -6.37 24.16
N ARG A 231 10.18 -5.50 23.31
CA ARG A 231 10.41 -5.75 21.88
C ARG A 231 9.12 -6.08 21.12
N ARG A 232 8.10 -5.25 21.31
CA ARG A 232 6.77 -5.41 20.70
C ARG A 232 6.17 -4.06 20.30
N ILE A 233 5.18 -4.11 19.40
CA ILE A 233 4.46 -2.95 18.86
C ILE A 233 2.98 -3.10 19.25
N GLY A 234 2.42 -2.10 19.90
CA GLY A 234 0.99 -2.02 20.21
C GLY A 234 0.27 -1.18 19.17
N LEU A 235 -0.81 -1.69 18.59
CA LEU A 235 -1.55 -1.03 17.52
C LEU A 235 -3.06 -0.99 17.83
N ALA A 236 -3.69 0.15 17.56
CA ALA A 236 -5.12 0.35 17.69
C ALA A 236 -5.61 1.44 16.71
N PRO A 237 -6.90 1.47 16.35
CA PRO A 237 -7.46 2.59 15.60
C PRO A 237 -7.21 3.91 16.34
N ALA A 238 -6.78 4.95 15.63
CA ALA A 238 -6.67 6.28 16.21
C ALA A 238 -8.09 6.84 16.49
N VAL A 239 -8.27 7.54 17.61
CA VAL A 239 -9.57 8.18 17.93
C VAL A 239 -9.83 9.28 16.90
N GLU A 240 -10.99 9.21 16.24
CA GLU A 240 -11.50 10.35 15.48
C GLU A 240 -12.33 11.29 16.38
N LEU A 241 -13.19 10.75 17.28
CA LEU A 241 -13.97 11.50 18.28
C LEU A 241 -14.36 10.59 19.49
N ASP A 242 -14.21 11.09 20.73
CA ASP A 242 -14.18 10.39 22.04
C ASP A 242 -15.40 9.52 22.48
N ASP A 243 -15.13 8.34 23.11
CA ASP A 243 -15.57 7.99 24.50
C ASP A 243 -15.14 6.57 25.02
N ASP A 244 -14.47 5.69 24.24
CA ASP A 244 -14.14 4.32 24.68
C ASP A 244 -12.69 4.14 25.20
N ILE A 245 -12.53 4.07 26.53
CA ILE A 245 -11.25 3.84 27.23
C ILE A 245 -11.10 2.34 27.58
N CYS A 246 -10.02 1.69 27.13
CA CYS A 246 -9.68 0.33 27.56
C CYS A 246 -8.98 0.30 28.92
N THR A 247 -9.45 -0.54 29.84
CA THR A 247 -8.90 -0.63 31.20
C THR A 247 -7.60 -1.42 31.29
N ASP A 248 -7.34 -2.33 30.35
CA ASP A 248 -6.16 -3.21 30.38
C ASP A 248 -4.87 -2.44 30.09
N ASP A 249 -4.96 -1.38 29.29
CA ASP A 249 -3.85 -0.50 28.96
C ASP A 249 -3.48 0.48 30.10
N LEU A 250 -4.35 0.64 31.11
CA LEU A 250 -4.05 1.46 32.29
C LEU A 250 -2.89 0.92 33.11
N VAL A 251 -2.56 -0.37 32.99
CA VAL A 251 -1.41 -0.99 33.66
C VAL A 251 -0.09 -0.44 33.11
N LEU A 252 -0.05 -0.06 31.83
CA LEU A 252 1.11 0.56 31.18
C LEU A 252 1.33 2.00 31.63
N LEU A 253 0.30 2.65 32.18
CA LEU A 253 0.39 3.97 32.81
C LEU A 253 0.91 3.92 34.26
N GLY A 254 1.24 2.72 34.74
CA GLY A 254 1.44 2.40 36.15
C GLY A 254 2.44 3.28 36.91
N ASN A 255 2.07 3.57 38.16
CA ASN A 255 2.89 4.05 39.28
C ASN A 255 3.33 5.52 39.34
N SER A 256 2.92 6.38 38.41
CA SER A 256 3.12 7.82 38.52
C SER A 256 2.02 8.53 39.35
N GLY A 257 1.70 8.05 40.56
CA GLY A 257 1.07 8.85 41.60
C GLY A 257 -0.30 9.53 41.34
N LEU A 258 -1.15 9.05 40.43
CA LEU A 258 -2.48 9.65 40.20
C LEU A 258 -3.57 9.00 41.08
N ASN A 259 -3.60 9.38 42.36
CA ASN A 259 -4.78 9.22 43.22
C ASN A 259 -5.84 10.26 42.78
N GLY A 260 -6.83 9.90 41.94
CA GLY A 260 -7.99 10.80 41.78
C GLY A 260 -8.90 10.69 40.56
N VAL A 261 -8.75 9.72 39.66
CA VAL A 261 -9.68 9.61 38.51
C VAL A 261 -10.87 8.72 38.88
N SER A 262 -12.00 9.37 39.14
CA SER A 262 -13.30 8.75 39.37
C SER A 262 -13.90 8.29 38.04
N THR A 263 -13.87 6.98 37.77
CA THR A 263 -14.57 6.38 36.63
C THR A 263 -16.09 6.50 36.84
N LYS A 264 -16.77 7.25 35.97
CA LYS A 264 -18.23 7.19 35.86
C LYS A 264 -18.59 5.98 35.01
N SER A 265 -19.00 4.91 35.67
CA SER A 265 -19.55 3.73 35.02
C SER A 265 -20.92 4.07 34.41
N ALA A 266 -20.96 4.23 33.09
CA ALA A 266 -22.21 4.34 32.34
C ALA A 266 -22.65 2.93 31.91
N SER A 267 -23.55 2.34 32.69
CA SER A 267 -24.26 1.10 32.35
C SER A 267 -25.34 1.43 31.33
N ASN A 268 -25.11 1.09 30.05
CA ASN A 268 -26.17 1.05 29.04
C ASN A 268 -26.36 -0.38 28.55
N ASN A 269 -27.51 -0.94 28.96
CA ASN A 269 -28.02 -2.25 28.58
C ASN A 269 -28.69 -2.10 27.21
N THR A 270 -28.04 -2.54 26.14
CA THR A 270 -28.65 -2.57 24.80
C THR A 270 -28.83 -4.02 24.36
N GLN A 271 -30.09 -4.43 24.30
CA GLN A 271 -30.56 -5.77 23.97
C GLN A 271 -30.70 -5.86 22.44
N SER A 272 -29.84 -6.63 21.77
CA SER A 272 -29.93 -6.89 20.34
C SER A 272 -30.71 -8.17 20.05
N SER A 273 -31.75 -8.04 19.22
CA SER A 273 -32.58 -9.13 18.70
C SER A 273 -31.97 -9.67 17.41
N SER A 274 -31.76 -10.99 17.35
CA SER A 274 -31.34 -11.70 16.15
C SER A 274 -32.51 -11.98 15.21
N SER A 275 -32.34 -11.68 13.92
CA SER A 275 -33.23 -12.14 12.84
C SER A 275 -32.41 -12.89 11.80
N SER A 276 -32.78 -14.15 11.60
CA SER A 276 -32.21 -15.08 10.64
C SER A 276 -32.69 -14.79 9.20
N HIS A 277 -31.76 -14.69 8.25
CA HIS A 277 -32.05 -14.74 6.83
C HIS A 277 -31.37 -15.95 6.20
N ALA A 278 -32.20 -16.93 5.83
CA ALA A 278 -31.82 -18.04 4.96
C ALA A 278 -32.38 -17.78 3.56
N GLY A 279 -31.51 -17.84 2.55
CA GLY A 279 -31.90 -18.11 1.16
C GLY A 279 -31.48 -17.04 0.16
N LEU A 280 -30.35 -17.27 -0.53
CA LEU A 280 -30.08 -16.76 -1.89
C LEU A 280 -28.74 -17.34 -2.41
N TRP A 281 -28.77 -18.56 -2.95
CA TRP A 281 -27.58 -19.21 -3.53
C TRP A 281 -27.58 -19.28 -5.07
N ILE A 282 -28.57 -18.69 -5.76
CA ILE A 282 -28.69 -18.82 -7.24
C ILE A 282 -28.21 -17.55 -7.99
N SER A 283 -27.91 -16.44 -7.30
CA SER A 283 -27.52 -15.18 -7.97
C SER A 283 -26.01 -14.98 -8.18
N PHE A 284 -25.14 -15.74 -7.53
CA PHE A 284 -23.69 -15.51 -7.60
C PHE A 284 -23.06 -15.93 -8.94
N ALA A 285 -23.51 -17.04 -9.54
CA ALA A 285 -22.92 -17.54 -10.78
C ALA A 285 -23.12 -16.59 -11.97
N LEU A 286 -24.29 -15.91 -12.05
CA LEU A 286 -24.59 -15.00 -13.16
C LEU A 286 -23.85 -13.65 -13.05
N ILE A 287 -23.61 -13.19 -11.82
CA ILE A 287 -22.85 -11.96 -11.54
C ILE A 287 -21.38 -12.15 -11.91
N VAL A 288 -20.80 -13.31 -11.60
CA VAL A 288 -19.41 -13.64 -11.93
C VAL A 288 -19.18 -13.71 -13.46
N THR A 289 -20.14 -14.25 -14.24
CA THR A 289 -19.99 -14.29 -15.71
C THR A 289 -20.09 -12.91 -16.36
N ILE A 290 -20.98 -12.04 -15.87
CA ILE A 290 -21.15 -10.67 -16.38
C ILE A 290 -19.92 -9.81 -16.05
N LEU A 291 -19.35 -9.97 -14.85
CA LEU A 291 -18.11 -9.29 -14.45
C LEU A 291 -16.92 -9.71 -15.33
N ASN A 292 -16.76 -11.01 -15.60
CA ASN A 292 -15.67 -11.50 -16.46
C ASN A 292 -15.80 -11.03 -17.92
N PHE A 293 -17.01 -10.97 -18.48
CA PHE A 293 -17.21 -10.47 -19.85
C PHE A 293 -17.00 -8.95 -19.95
N GLY A 294 -17.35 -8.20 -18.90
CA GLY A 294 -17.08 -6.77 -18.79
C GLY A 294 -15.58 -6.44 -18.73
N LEU A 295 -14.77 -7.26 -18.03
CA LEU A 295 -13.32 -7.09 -17.93
C LEU A 295 -12.62 -7.24 -19.30
N LEU A 296 -13.06 -8.18 -20.14
CA LEU A 296 -12.48 -8.39 -21.47
C LEU A 296 -12.79 -7.24 -22.45
N TYR A 297 -14.02 -6.71 -22.42
CA TYR A 297 -14.39 -5.58 -23.30
C TYR A 297 -13.74 -4.26 -22.84
N ARG A 298 -13.53 -4.07 -21.52
CA ARG A 298 -12.86 -2.89 -20.95
C ARG A 298 -11.38 -2.77 -21.30
N ARG A 299 -10.64 -3.88 -21.37
CA ARG A 299 -9.19 -3.87 -21.71
C ARG A 299 -8.91 -3.25 -23.09
N LYS A 300 -9.75 -3.51 -24.09
CA LYS A 300 -9.58 -2.94 -25.45
C LYS A 300 -9.94 -1.45 -25.55
N TRP A 301 -10.84 -0.95 -24.71
CA TRP A 301 -11.22 0.46 -24.71
C TRP A 301 -10.19 1.35 -23.99
N LYS A 302 -9.61 0.87 -22.88
CA LYS A 302 -8.62 1.59 -22.06
C LYS A 302 -7.37 2.01 -22.83
N LYS A 303 -6.79 1.13 -23.65
CA LYS A 303 -5.57 1.43 -24.41
C LYS A 303 -5.76 2.65 -25.31
N LYS A 304 -6.90 2.72 -26.02
CA LYS A 304 -7.18 3.78 -26.99
C LYS A 304 -7.46 5.15 -26.36
N ASN A 305 -8.04 5.21 -25.16
CA ASN A 305 -8.35 6.50 -24.51
C ASN A 305 -7.20 7.06 -23.68
N LEU A 306 -6.39 6.20 -23.06
CA LEU A 306 -5.20 6.66 -22.34
C LEU A 306 -4.09 7.11 -23.30
N GLU A 307 -3.89 6.42 -24.42
CA GLU A 307 -2.97 6.86 -25.48
C GLU A 307 -3.34 8.28 -25.95
N ASN A 308 -4.62 8.59 -26.15
CA ASN A 308 -5.05 9.93 -26.55
C ASN A 308 -4.80 11.05 -25.50
N ILE A 309 -4.69 10.71 -24.21
CA ILE A 309 -4.39 11.69 -23.15
C ILE A 309 -2.88 11.99 -23.09
N PHE A 310 -2.04 10.97 -23.32
CA PHE A 310 -0.58 11.11 -23.19
C PHE A 310 0.16 11.37 -24.52
N ASP A 311 -0.40 11.01 -25.68
CA ASP A 311 0.14 11.38 -27.00
C ASP A 311 -0.09 12.85 -27.37
N GLY A 312 -0.79 13.61 -26.53
CA GLY A 312 -0.87 15.08 -26.63
C GLY A 312 0.44 15.81 -26.29
N GLY A 313 1.57 15.11 -26.31
CA GLY A 313 2.90 15.69 -26.16
C GLY A 313 3.07 16.83 -27.16
N LEU A 314 3.28 18.04 -26.63
CA LEU A 314 3.72 19.21 -27.37
C LEU A 314 4.89 18.84 -28.28
N GLU A 315 4.62 18.61 -29.57
CA GLU A 315 5.64 18.61 -30.62
C GLU A 315 6.26 20.01 -30.65
N LEU A 316 7.36 20.18 -29.93
CA LEU A 316 8.22 21.37 -29.91
C LEU A 316 9.11 21.44 -31.16
N SER A 317 8.61 20.99 -32.32
CA SER A 317 9.39 20.83 -33.55
C SER A 317 9.40 22.05 -34.48
N ASP A 318 8.69 23.15 -34.16
CA ASP A 318 8.62 24.34 -35.02
C ASP A 318 9.25 25.60 -34.39
N LEU A 319 10.34 25.43 -33.63
CA LEU A 319 11.26 26.54 -33.36
C LEU A 319 12.41 26.47 -34.36
N ASP A 320 12.23 27.16 -35.49
CA ASP A 320 13.31 27.56 -36.39
C ASP A 320 14.33 28.40 -35.57
N LEU A 321 15.33 27.73 -35.02
CA LEU A 321 16.53 28.37 -34.53
C LEU A 321 17.43 28.61 -35.74
N ASP A 322 17.39 29.83 -36.24
CA ASP A 322 18.34 30.34 -37.22
C ASP A 322 19.77 30.19 -36.64
N ASP A 323 20.52 29.28 -37.26
CA ASP A 323 21.96 29.07 -37.07
C ASP A 323 22.73 30.30 -37.55
N ASP A 324 23.18 31.15 -36.64
CA ASP A 324 24.28 32.09 -36.86
C ASP A 324 25.15 32.20 -35.60
N ASP A 325 26.46 32.28 -35.83
CA ASP A 325 27.57 32.60 -34.90
C ASP A 325 28.26 31.46 -34.11
N ASP A 326 29.16 30.82 -34.86
CA ASP A 326 30.51 30.42 -34.53
C ASP A 326 31.26 31.35 -33.54
N GLY A 327 31.47 30.86 -32.32
CA GLY A 327 32.32 31.48 -31.31
C GLY A 327 33.02 30.47 -30.42
N TYR A 328 34.23 30.06 -30.83
CA TYR A 328 35.17 29.28 -30.02
C TYR A 328 35.47 29.96 -28.68
N GLY A 329 35.24 29.25 -27.58
CA GLY A 329 35.65 29.62 -26.23
C GLY A 329 36.18 28.40 -25.47
N GLU A 330 37.48 28.18 -25.60
CA GLU A 330 38.28 27.24 -24.82
C GLU A 330 38.21 27.60 -23.31
N LEU A 331 37.58 26.76 -22.49
CA LEU A 331 37.55 26.90 -21.04
C LEU A 331 38.14 25.64 -20.39
N ALA A 332 39.27 25.86 -19.73
CA ALA A 332 40.01 24.90 -18.96
C ALA A 332 39.16 24.33 -17.80
N LEU A 333 39.12 23.00 -17.70
CA LEU A 333 38.64 22.30 -16.52
C LEU A 333 39.73 22.33 -15.45
N ALA A 334 39.50 23.13 -14.41
CA ALA A 334 40.20 23.01 -13.14
C ALA A 334 39.54 21.88 -12.32
N GLU A 335 40.37 20.96 -11.85
CA GLU A 335 40.07 20.02 -10.77
C GLU A 335 39.71 20.81 -9.51
N ASP A 336 38.60 20.45 -8.86
CA ASP A 336 38.44 20.52 -7.40
C ASP A 336 37.26 19.62 -7.02
N VAL A 337 37.57 18.37 -6.66
CA VAL A 337 36.64 17.43 -6.01
C VAL A 337 36.74 17.67 -4.51
N GLU A 338 35.95 18.61 -4.00
CA GLU A 338 35.70 18.71 -2.56
C GLU A 338 34.67 17.66 -2.14
N THR A 339 35.08 16.83 -1.18
CA THR A 339 34.28 15.84 -0.48
C THR A 339 33.11 16.52 0.25
N MET A 340 31.89 16.28 -0.23
CA MET A 340 30.67 16.73 0.42
C MET A 340 30.33 15.77 1.59
N GLU A 341 30.52 16.24 2.82
CA GLU A 341 30.07 15.52 4.03
C GLU A 341 28.53 15.47 4.07
N PRO A 342 27.93 14.36 4.55
CA PRO A 342 26.48 14.24 4.62
C PRO A 342 25.89 15.18 5.68
N ALA A 343 24.94 16.01 5.23
CA ALA A 343 24.18 16.90 6.07
C ALA A 343 23.45 16.15 7.19
N ARG A 344 23.72 16.57 8.42
CA ARG A 344 23.03 16.18 9.65
C ARG A 344 21.61 16.76 9.60
N MET A 345 20.59 15.93 9.44
CA MET A 345 19.20 16.34 9.55
C MET A 345 18.82 16.38 11.04
N GLU A 346 18.66 17.60 11.57
CA GLU A 346 18.01 17.84 12.87
C GLU A 346 16.50 17.80 12.65
N ILE A 347 15.83 16.89 13.36
CA ILE A 347 14.37 16.79 13.42
C ILE A 347 13.91 17.81 14.48
N ILE A 348 13.06 18.76 14.10
CA ILE A 348 12.31 19.64 15.00
C ILE A 348 10.99 18.97 15.36
#